data_AF-D4X750-F1
#
_entry.id   AF-D4X750-F1
#
_cell.length_a   1.000
_cell.length_b   1.000
_cell.length_c   1.000
_cell.angle_alpha   90.00
_cell.angle_beta   90.00
_cell.angle_gamma   90.00
#
_symmetry.space_group_name_H-M   'P 1'
#
loop_
_entity.id
_entity.type
_entity.pdbx_description
1 polymer ?
#
loop_
_entity_poly.entity_id
_entity_poly.type
_entity_poly.pdbx_seq_one_letter_code
_entity_poly.pdbx_strand_id
1 'polypeptide(L)' 'FVSNMMSLLAMLERGVGVTVLARLGVPPDSPGLAFVPLSRPRIERELGITKLAGRSLSPAAARMEEMLRAKASASARGVV' A
#
# COMPACT_ATOMS: atom_id res chain seq x y z
N PHE A 1 -10.67 -16.24 -6.54
CA PHE A 1 -9.85 -15.29 -5.78
C PHE A 1 -8.64 -14.92 -6.62
N VAL A 2 -8.35 -13.62 -6.77
CA VAL A 2 -7.15 -13.13 -7.47
C VAL A 2 -6.09 -12.83 -6.42
N SER A 3 -4.90 -13.42 -6.54
CA SER A 3 -3.89 -13.39 -5.47
C SER A 3 -2.90 -12.23 -5.57
N ASN A 4 -2.99 -11.40 -6.62
CA ASN A 4 -2.08 -10.28 -6.83
C ASN A 4 -2.83 -9.05 -7.36
N MET A 5 -2.18 -7.89 -7.21
CA MET A 5 -2.73 -6.60 -7.63
C MET A 5 -2.77 -6.44 -9.16
N MET A 6 -1.76 -6.92 -9.88
CA MET A 6 -1.64 -6.72 -11.32
C MET A 6 -2.75 -7.44 -12.11
N SER A 7 -3.02 -8.69 -11.77
CA SER A 7 -4.11 -9.46 -12.34
C SER A 7 -5.48 -8.86 -11.98
N LEU A 8 -5.62 -8.29 -10.78
CA LEU A 8 -6.84 -7.60 -10.39
C LEU A 8 -7.08 -6.37 -11.29
N LEU A 9 -6.07 -5.51 -11.46
CA LEU A 9 -6.15 -4.32 -12.31
C LEU A 9 -6.51 -4.68 -13.76
N ALA A 10 -5.85 -5.68 -14.35
CA ALA A 10 -6.13 -6.13 -15.72
C ALA A 10 -7.57 -6.63 -15.89
N MET A 11 -8.17 -7.24 -14.86
CA MET A 11 -9.58 -7.65 -14.88
C MET A 11 -10.52 -6.44 -14.80
N LEU A 12 -10.18 -5.43 -13.99
CA LEU A 12 -10.98 -4.21 -13.89
C LEU A 12 -10.97 -3.43 -15.19
N GLU A 13 -9.82 -3.33 -15.88
CA GLU A 13 -9.71 -2.67 -17.18
C GLU A 13 -10.58 -3.35 -18.25
N ARG A 14 -10.85 -4.65 -18.08
CA ARG A 14 -11.77 -5.42 -18.94
C ARG A 14 -13.24 -5.34 -18.49
N GLY A 15 -13.56 -4.53 -17.49
CA GLY A 15 -14.92 -4.33 -17.00
C GLY A 15 -15.49 -5.47 -16.16
N VAL A 16 -14.64 -6.34 -15.59
CA VAL A 16 -15.11 -7.51 -14.80
C VAL A 16 -15.80 -7.09 -13.50
N GLY A 17 -15.56 -5.87 -13.01
CA GLY A 17 -16.27 -5.33 -11.85
C GLY A 17 -15.57 -4.14 -11.20
N VAL A 18 -15.75 -3.99 -9.89
CA VAL A 18 -15.14 -2.96 -9.05
C VAL A 18 -14.45 -3.60 -7.83
N THR A 19 -13.50 -2.91 -7.24
CA THR A 19 -12.79 -3.39 -6.05
C THR A 19 -12.36 -2.25 -5.13
N VAL A 20 -11.88 -2.59 -3.95
CA VAL A 20 -11.19 -1.67 -3.03
C VAL A 20 -9.71 -1.99 -3.01
N LEU A 21 -8.87 -0.94 -2.95
CA LEU A 21 -7.43 -1.08 -2.81
C LEU A 21 -6.90 -0.03 -1.82
N ALA A 22 -5.82 -0.39 -1.11
CA ALA A 22 -5.10 0.59 -0.31
C ALA A 22 -4.50 1.66 -1.25
N ARG A 23 -4.51 2.92 -0.83
CA ARG A 23 -3.99 4.04 -1.65
C ARG A 23 -2.54 3.84 -2.13
N LEU A 24 -1.73 3.12 -1.35
CA LEU A 24 -0.35 2.78 -1.72
C LEU A 24 -0.25 1.84 -2.93
N GLY A 25 -1.30 1.07 -3.22
CA GLY A 25 -1.37 0.17 -4.37
C GLY A 25 -1.96 0.80 -5.62
N VAL A 26 -2.30 2.10 -5.60
CA VAL A 26 -2.77 2.79 -6.81
C VAL A 26 -1.57 2.92 -7.76
N PRO A 27 -1.62 2.32 -8.96
CA PRO A 27 -0.56 2.50 -9.94
C PRO A 27 -0.49 3.97 -10.39
N PRO A 28 0.69 4.45 -10.82
CA PRO A 28 0.86 5.84 -11.24
C PRO A 28 0.06 6.18 -12.52
N ASP A 29 -0.25 5.17 -13.33
CA ASP A 29 -1.05 5.32 -14.55
C ASP A 29 -1.99 4.11 -14.72
N SER A 30 -3.24 4.37 -15.09
CA SER A 30 -4.28 3.38 -15.39
C SER A 30 -5.37 4.05 -16.24
N PRO A 31 -5.08 4.26 -17.54
CA PRO A 31 -5.96 4.99 -18.46
C PRO A 31 -7.19 4.12 -18.78
N GLY A 32 -8.18 4.15 -17.89
CA GLY A 32 -9.37 3.31 -17.99
C GLY A 32 -10.00 2.98 -16.64
N LEU A 33 -9.29 3.25 -15.54
CA LEU A 33 -9.81 3.04 -14.18
C LEU A 33 -10.04 4.38 -13.48
N ALA A 34 -11.20 4.50 -12.84
CA ALA A 34 -11.50 5.59 -11.93
C ALA A 34 -11.20 5.17 -10.49
N PHE A 35 -10.44 5.98 -9.76
CA PHE A 35 -10.15 5.77 -8.34
C PHE A 35 -11.01 6.71 -7.50
N VAL A 36 -12.02 6.16 -6.83
CA VAL A 36 -12.97 6.93 -6.03
C VAL A 36 -12.66 6.72 -4.54
N PRO A 37 -12.52 7.79 -3.73
CA PRO A 37 -12.23 7.66 -2.31
C PRO A 37 -13.41 7.05 -1.53
N LEU A 38 -13.13 6.02 -0.73
CA LEU A 38 -14.09 5.46 0.21
C LEU A 38 -14.16 6.34 1.47
N SER A 39 -15.17 7.18 1.56
CA SER A 39 -15.30 8.19 2.64
C SER A 39 -16.06 7.70 3.87
N ARG A 40 -17.04 6.79 3.69
CA ARG A 40 -17.88 6.27 4.79
C ARG A 40 -18.19 4.78 4.57
N PRO A 41 -17.67 3.86 5.42
CA PRO A 41 -16.71 4.12 6.48
C PRO A 41 -15.32 4.44 5.91
N ARG A 42 -14.52 5.18 6.69
CA ARG A 42 -13.09 5.28 6.43
C ARG A 42 -12.44 3.95 6.83
N ILE A 43 -11.83 3.26 5.87
CA ILE A 43 -11.10 2.01 6.10
C ILE A 43 -9.61 2.31 6.08
N GLU A 44 -8.91 1.91 7.13
CA GLU A 44 -7.48 2.09 7.27
C GLU A 44 -6.76 0.75 7.33
N ARG A 45 -5.54 0.72 6.81
CA ARG A 45 -4.66 -0.45 6.85
C ARG A 45 -3.33 -0.02 7.46
N GLU A 46 -2.99 -0.64 8.58
CA GLU A 46 -1.70 -0.45 9.22
C GLU A 46 -0.63 -1.33 8.55
N LEU A 47 0.54 -0.74 8.30
CA LEU A 47 1.73 -1.46 7.85
C LEU A 47 2.77 -1.46 8.97
N GLY A 48 3.26 -2.64 9.31
CA GLY A 48 4.27 -2.83 10.36
C GLY A 48 5.58 -3.39 9.83
N ILE A 49 6.64 -3.20 10.60
CA ILE A 49 7.94 -3.86 10.41
C ILE A 49 8.05 -4.96 11.47
N THR A 50 8.19 -6.20 11.04
CA THR A 50 8.38 -7.35 11.93
C THR A 50 9.86 -7.66 12.13
N LYS A 51 10.24 -8.03 13.36
CA LYS A 51 11.60 -8.44 13.73
C LYS A 51 11.55 -9.73 14.53
N LEU A 52 12.62 -10.51 14.51
CA LEU A 52 12.72 -11.69 15.37
C LEU A 52 12.90 -11.25 16.82
N ALA A 53 12.08 -11.80 17.71
CA ALA A 53 12.20 -11.55 19.14
C ALA A 53 13.58 -12.00 19.67
N GLY A 54 14.15 -11.21 20.58
CA GLY A 54 15.43 -11.52 21.21
C GLY A 54 16.67 -11.36 20.31
N ARG A 55 16.54 -10.83 19.09
CA ARG A 55 17.69 -10.49 18.23
C ARG A 55 17.79 -9.00 17.99
N SER A 56 19.00 -8.47 18.11
CA SER A 56 19.33 -7.14 17.61
C SER A 56 19.40 -7.15 16.09
N LEU A 57 19.05 -6.03 15.47
CA LEU A 57 19.28 -5.82 14.05
C LEU A 57 20.78 -5.67 13.78
N SER A 58 21.22 -6.12 12.60
CA SER A 58 22.54 -5.73 12.11
C SER A 58 22.59 -4.22 11.85
N PRO A 59 23.77 -3.58 11.82
CA PRO A 59 23.87 -2.16 11.53
C PRO A 59 23.17 -1.74 10.24
N ALA A 60 23.29 -2.55 9.18
CA ALA A 60 22.60 -2.30 7.91
C ALA A 60 21.07 -2.41 8.01
N ALA A 61 20.56 -3.40 8.76
CA ALA A 61 19.11 -3.57 8.95
C ALA A 61 18.51 -2.47 9.84
N ALA A 62 19.22 -2.04 10.87
CA ALA A 62 18.83 -0.89 11.70
C ALA A 62 18.74 0.38 10.83
N ARG A 63 19.75 0.61 9.98
CA ARG A 63 19.74 1.75 9.06
C ARG A 63 18.58 1.68 8.07
N MET A 64 18.26 0.50 7.55
CA MET A 64 17.10 0.29 6.68
C MET A 64 15.79 0.61 7.40
N GLU A 65 15.61 0.14 8.64
CA GLU A 65 14.42 0.45 9.43
C GLU A 65 14.24 1.95 9.63
N GLU A 66 15.31 2.67 10.01
CA GLU A 66 15.28 4.13 10.14
C GLU A 66 14.81 4.81 8.85
N MET A 67 15.37 4.41 7.70
CA MET A 67 15.00 4.96 6.40
C MET A 67 13.53 4.67 6.06
N LEU A 68 13.05 3.46 6.34
CA LEU A 68 11.65 3.09 6.12
C LEU A 68 10.70 3.91 6.99
N ARG A 69 11.01 4.09 8.28
CA ARG A 69 10.21 4.91 9.21
C ARG A 69 10.18 6.37 8.79
N ALA A 70 11.33 6.92 8.39
CA ALA A 70 11.43 8.28 7.88
C ALA A 70 10.59 8.46 6.60
N LYS A 71 10.66 7.52 5.66
CA LYS A 71 9.86 7.57 4.42
C LYS A 71 8.36 7.40 4.67
N ALA A 72 7.97 6.50 5.57
CA ALA A 72 6.57 6.25 5.89
C ALA A 72 5.88 7.47 6.53
N SER A 73 6.57 8.17 7.46
CA SER A 73 6.03 9.39 8.08
C SER A 73 5.90 10.57 7.10
N ALA A 74 6.70 10.60 6.04
CA ALA A 74 6.56 11.60 4.97
C ALA A 74 5.35 11.34 4.06
N SER A 75 5.07 10.07 3.71
CA SER A 75 3.92 9.71 2.87
C SER A 75 2.56 9.89 3.57
N ALA A 76 2.51 9.88 4.91
CA ALA A 76 1.29 10.11 5.67
C ALA A 76 0.74 11.55 5.54
N ARG A 77 1.57 12.52 5.12
CA ARG A 77 1.21 13.95 5.02
C ARG A 77 0.59 14.38 3.68
N GLY A 78 0.57 13.52 2.67
CA GLY A 78 -0.03 13.80 1.35
C GLY A 78 -1.49 13.36 1.21
N VAL A 79 -2.25 13.34 2.31
CA VAL A 79 -3.63 12.82 2.35
C VAL A 79 -4.56 13.87 2.97
N VAL A 80 -4.81 14.95 2.24
CA VAL A 80 -6.06 15.72 2.34
C VAL A 80 -6.66 15.78 0.95
#